data_AF-A0A7Y0WQC3-F1
#
_entry.id   AF-A0A7Y0WQC3-F1
#
_cell.length_a   1.000
_cell.length_b   1.000
_cell.length_c   1.000
_cell.angle_alpha   90.00
_cell.angle_beta   90.00
_cell.angle_gamma   90.00
#
_symmetry.space_group_name_H-M   'P 1'
#
loop_
_entity.id
_entity.type
_entity.pdbx_description
1 polymer ?
#
loop_
_entity_poly.entity_id
_entity_poly.type
_entity_poly.pdbx_seq_one_letter_code
_entity_poly.pdbx_strand_id
1 'polypeptide(L)'
;MNYSTVRPDINWLYKVALGMVVALFVSACTGQSPSSGNFDQCVREGYFKSVEIAGGYYRCVYNPNTKKYTIYRYTCPAGKEFNEATRQCE
;
A
#
# COMPACT_ATOMS: atom_id res chain seq x y z
N MET A 1 21.67 -21.54 45.55
CA MET A 1 21.39 -21.11 44.17
C MET A 1 20.42 -22.10 43.56
N ASN A 2 19.17 -21.72 43.30
CA ASN A 2 18.13 -22.62 42.80
C ASN A 2 17.97 -22.39 41.30
N TYR A 3 18.62 -23.23 40.47
CA TYR A 3 18.45 -23.17 39.02
C TYR A 3 17.21 -23.98 38.69
N SER A 4 16.09 -23.28 38.51
CA SER A 4 14.87 -23.90 37.99
C SER A 4 15.12 -24.29 36.55
N THR A 5 15.42 -25.56 36.31
CA THR A 5 15.47 -26.12 34.96
C THR A 5 14.06 -26.11 34.40
N VAL A 6 13.71 -25.05 33.68
CA VAL A 6 12.47 -24.97 32.90
C VAL A 6 12.57 -26.06 31.85
N ARG A 7 11.84 -27.17 32.02
CA ARG A 7 11.65 -28.15 30.94
C ARG A 7 10.69 -27.50 29.94
N PRO A 8 11.17 -27.10 28.75
CA PRO A 8 10.26 -26.55 27.77
C PRO A 8 9.36 -27.69 27.28
N ASP A 9 8.06 -27.48 27.40
CA ASP A 9 7.05 -28.41 26.90
C ASP A 9 7.23 -28.63 25.38
N ILE A 10 6.97 -29.84 24.89
CA ILE A 10 7.15 -30.18 23.46
C ILE A 10 6.29 -29.27 22.57
N ASN A 11 5.12 -28.84 23.04
CA ASN A 11 4.27 -27.89 22.34
C ASN A 11 4.91 -26.50 22.28
N TRP A 12 5.62 -26.09 23.35
CA TRP A 12 6.41 -24.86 23.37
C TRP A 12 7.57 -24.92 22.36
N LEU A 13 8.33 -26.01 22.39
CA LEU A 13 9.45 -26.23 21.46
C LEU A 13 8.97 -26.21 20.01
N TYR A 14 7.85 -26.87 19.72
CA TYR A 14 7.23 -26.87 18.39
C TYR A 14 6.80 -25.47 17.95
N LYS A 15 6.20 -24.66 18.83
CA LYS A 15 5.81 -23.27 18.52
C LYS A 15 7.01 -22.37 18.24
N VAL A 16 8.10 -22.52 18.99
CA VAL A 16 9.34 -21.76 18.78
C VAL A 16 10.01 -22.18 17.47
N ALA A 17 10.08 -23.49 17.20
CA ALA A 17 10.61 -24.02 15.95
C ALA A 17 9.78 -23.56 14.73
N LEU A 18 8.44 -23.59 14.83
CA LEU A 18 7.57 -23.09 13.76
C LEU A 18 7.79 -21.58 13.50
N GLY A 19 7.92 -20.78 14.56
CA GLY A 19 8.19 -19.34 14.45
C GLY A 19 9.55 -19.03 13.81
N MET A 20 10.59 -19.80 14.15
CA MET A 20 11.93 -19.66 13.57
C MET A 20 11.96 -20.14 12.10
N VAL A 21 11.23 -21.19 11.76
CA VAL A 21 11.03 -21.63 10.37
C VAL A 21 10.30 -20.54 9.58
N VAL A 22 9.24 -19.94 10.10
CA VAL A 22 8.58 -18.80 9.45
C VAL A 22 9.56 -17.63 9.21
N ALA A 23 10.45 -17.32 10.17
CA ALA A 23 11.47 -16.28 10.00
C ALA A 23 12.54 -16.61 8.95
N LEU A 24 12.93 -17.88 8.82
CA LEU A 24 13.90 -18.34 7.81
C LEU A 24 13.29 -18.47 6.41
N PHE A 25 12.00 -18.80 6.30
CA PHE A 25 11.27 -18.88 5.03
C PHE A 25 10.67 -17.54 4.56
N VAL A 26 10.57 -16.54 5.45
CA VAL A 26 10.26 -15.13 5.10
C VAL A 26 11.40 -14.44 4.33
N SER A 27 12.44 -15.17 3.89
CA SER A 27 13.40 -14.62 2.92
C SER A 27 12.90 -14.65 1.47
N ALA A 28 11.82 -15.39 1.15
CA ALA A 28 11.35 -15.55 -0.25
C ALA A 28 9.98 -14.91 -0.59
N CYS A 29 9.27 -14.38 0.39
CA CYS A 29 8.22 -13.41 0.18
C CYS A 29 7.97 -12.70 1.50
N THR A 30 8.70 -11.62 1.73
CA THR A 30 8.05 -10.49 2.38
C THR A 30 6.77 -10.28 1.58
N GLY A 31 5.63 -10.69 2.15
CA GLY A 31 4.36 -10.11 1.74
C GLY A 31 4.64 -8.64 1.74
N GLN A 32 4.68 -8.04 0.54
CA GLN A 32 4.78 -6.60 0.44
C GLN A 32 3.62 -6.11 1.29
N SER A 33 3.94 -5.59 2.49
CA SER A 33 3.11 -4.57 3.12
C SER A 33 2.63 -3.73 1.97
N PRO A 34 1.30 -3.62 1.74
CA PRO A 34 0.75 -3.06 0.52
C PRO A 34 1.60 -1.87 0.20
N SER A 35 2.33 -2.07 -0.90
CA SER A 35 3.46 -1.27 -1.26
C SER A 35 3.00 0.14 -1.03
N SER A 36 3.82 0.98 -0.42
CA SER A 36 3.69 2.41 -0.65
C SER A 36 4.00 2.70 -2.13
N GLY A 37 3.40 1.95 -3.07
CA GLY A 37 3.15 2.38 -4.42
C GLY A 37 2.32 3.62 -4.24
N ASN A 38 2.83 4.72 -4.78
CA ASN A 38 2.27 6.06 -4.74
C ASN A 38 0.74 6.01 -4.74
N PHE A 39 0.13 5.93 -3.56
CA PHE A 39 -1.31 6.07 -3.43
C PHE A 39 -1.61 7.46 -3.98
N ASP A 40 -2.58 7.60 -4.87
CA ASP A 40 -2.97 8.92 -5.38
C ASP A 40 -3.31 9.82 -4.17
N GLN A 41 -2.37 10.68 -3.76
CA GLN A 41 -2.50 11.52 -2.57
C GLN A 41 -2.88 12.93 -3.00
N CYS A 42 -4.02 13.41 -2.51
CA CYS A 42 -4.43 14.79 -2.73
C CYS A 42 -3.62 15.74 -1.85
N VAL A 43 -2.65 16.42 -2.47
CA VAL A 43 -1.92 17.53 -1.84
C VAL A 43 -2.67 18.85 -2.00
N ARG A 44 -3.40 19.00 -3.12
CA ARG A 44 -4.20 20.18 -3.45
C ARG A 44 -5.40 19.78 -4.32
N GLU A 45 -6.36 20.68 -4.44
CA GLU A 45 -7.45 20.51 -5.39
C GLU A 45 -6.95 20.57 -6.83
N GLY A 46 -7.47 19.68 -7.69
CA GLY A 46 -7.03 19.62 -9.09
C GLY A 46 -7.23 18.26 -9.73
N TYR A 47 -6.67 18.12 -10.94
CA TYR A 47 -6.58 16.87 -11.68
C TYR A 47 -5.11 16.50 -11.81
N PHE A 48 -4.80 15.22 -11.63
CA PHE A 48 -3.44 14.71 -11.59
C PHE A 48 -3.35 13.39 -12.35
N LYS A 49 -2.21 13.17 -12.99
CA LYS A 49 -1.94 11.91 -13.69
C LYS A 49 -1.72 10.79 -12.67
N SER A 50 -2.32 9.63 -12.91
CA SER A 50 -2.04 8.43 -12.12
C SER A 50 -0.73 7.80 -12.60
N VAL A 51 0.12 7.40 -11.65
CA VAL A 51 1.37 6.66 -11.93
C VAL A 51 1.16 5.15 -11.90
N GLU A 52 0.02 4.69 -11.38
CA GLU A 52 -0.31 3.27 -11.23
C GLU A 52 -1.04 2.73 -12.47
N ILE A 53 -1.97 3.50 -13.02
CA ILE A 53 -2.82 3.09 -14.14
C ILE A 53 -2.43 3.89 -15.37
N ALA A 54 -2.01 3.21 -16.44
CA ALA A 54 -1.73 3.85 -17.73
C ALA A 54 -2.99 4.52 -18.28
N GLY A 55 -2.89 5.80 -18.67
CA GLY A 55 -4.06 6.62 -19.04
C GLY A 55 -4.99 6.94 -17.87
N GLY A 56 -4.68 6.48 -16.65
CA GLY A 56 -5.41 6.80 -15.44
C GLY A 56 -5.11 8.23 -14.97
N TYR A 57 -6.12 8.87 -14.41
CA TYR A 57 -5.99 10.16 -13.74
C TYR A 57 -6.98 10.27 -12.59
N TYR A 58 -6.71 11.18 -11.67
CA TYR A 58 -7.60 11.40 -10.54
C TYR A 58 -7.86 12.87 -10.30
N ARG A 59 -9.06 13.17 -9.80
CA ARG A 59 -9.48 14.50 -9.36
C ARG A 59 -9.53 14.54 -7.85
N CYS A 60 -8.87 15.54 -7.28
CA CYS A 60 -8.93 15.89 -5.88
C CYS A 60 -9.91 17.05 -5.66
N VAL A 61 -10.87 16.84 -4.77
CA VAL A 61 -11.83 17.88 -4.33
C VAL A 61 -11.71 18.05 -2.83
N TYR A 62 -11.53 19.27 -2.35
CA TYR A 62 -11.45 19.58 -0.93
C TYR A 62 -12.84 19.91 -0.40
N ASN A 63 -13.25 19.23 0.67
CA ASN A 63 -14.48 19.59 1.38
C ASN A 63 -14.12 20.44 2.61
N PRO A 64 -14.43 21.76 2.62
CA PRO A 64 -14.07 22.65 3.72
C PRO A 64 -14.80 22.30 5.02
N ASN A 65 -15.99 21.68 4.94
CA ASN A 65 -16.77 21.30 6.12
C ASN A 65 -16.11 20.15 6.88
N THR A 66 -15.65 19.12 6.16
CA THR A 66 -15.02 17.94 6.76
C THR A 66 -13.51 18.05 6.85
N LYS A 67 -12.91 19.10 6.27
CA LYS A 67 -11.45 19.31 6.14
C LYS A 67 -10.73 18.09 5.54
N LYS A 68 -11.35 17.48 4.52
CA LYS A 68 -10.87 16.24 3.88
C LYS A 68 -10.92 16.37 2.38
N TYR A 69 -9.99 15.68 1.71
CA TYR A 69 -10.01 15.50 0.27
C TYR A 69 -10.82 14.26 -0.12
N THR A 70 -11.56 14.37 -1.21
CA THR A 70 -12.19 13.24 -1.91
C THR A 70 -11.48 13.02 -3.23
N ILE A 71 -11.05 11.78 -3.46
CA ILE A 71 -10.37 11.35 -4.69
C ILE A 71 -11.38 10.68 -5.60
N TYR A 72 -11.46 11.14 -6.84
CA TYR A 72 -12.22 10.50 -7.90
C TYR A 72 -11.26 9.99 -8.97
N ARG A 73 -11.33 8.70 -9.30
CA ARG A 73 -10.46 8.06 -10.28
C ARG A 73 -11.16 7.90 -11.62
N TYR A 74 -10.42 8.11 -12.69
CA TYR A 74 -10.87 8.05 -14.06
C TYR A 74 -9.79 7.41 -14.94
N THR A 75 -10.18 6.97 -16.11
CA THR A 75 -9.27 6.43 -17.11
C THR A 75 -9.62 7.03 -18.46
N CYS A 76 -8.61 7.53 -19.15
CA CYS A 76 -8.74 8.00 -20.52
C CYS A 76 -9.17 6.86 -21.46
N PRO A 77 -9.81 7.18 -22.60
CA PRO A 77 -10.11 6.19 -23.62
C PRO A 77 -8.84 5.49 -24.13
N ALA A 78 -9.01 4.31 -24.72
CA ALA A 78 -7.89 3.43 -25.07
C ALA A 78 -6.79 4.14 -25.89
N GLY A 79 -5.54 4.02 -25.43
CA GLY A 79 -4.37 4.58 -26.09
C GLY A 79 -4.15 6.08 -25.87
N LYS A 80 -4.89 6.71 -24.95
CA LYS A 80 -4.75 8.12 -24.59
C LYS A 80 -4.16 8.28 -23.20
N GLU A 81 -3.35 9.32 -23.01
CA GLU A 81 -2.80 9.70 -21.71
C GLU A 81 -3.40 11.00 -21.20
N PHE A 82 -3.52 11.14 -19.88
CA PHE A 82 -3.98 12.39 -19.30
C PHE A 82 -2.86 13.44 -19.28
N ASN A 83 -3.13 14.59 -19.88
CA ASN A 83 -2.25 15.75 -19.87
C ASN A 83 -2.70 16.73 -18.78
N GLU A 84 -1.89 16.91 -17.74
CA GLU A 84 -2.20 17.79 -16.60
C GLU A 84 -2.25 19.27 -16.97
N ALA A 85 -1.53 19.69 -18.02
CA ALA A 85 -1.49 21.08 -18.46
C ALA A 85 -2.78 21.48 -19.18
N THR A 86 -3.29 20.61 -20.06
CA THR A 86 -4.53 20.84 -20.82
C THR A 86 -5.77 20.29 -20.10
N ARG A 87 -5.57 19.46 -19.06
CA ARG A 87 -6.60 18.73 -18.29
C ARG A 87 -7.49 17.86 -19.16
N GLN A 88 -6.91 17.26 -20.20
CA GLN A 88 -7.60 16.47 -21.20
C GLN A 88 -6.83 15.19 -21.52
N CYS A 89 -7.52 14.21 -22.11
CA CYS A 89 -6.92 12.99 -22.61
C CYS A 89 -6.41 13.20 -24.03
N GLU A 90 -5.14 12.89 -24.28
CA GLU A 90 -4.45 13.11 -25.57
C GLU A 90 -3.73 11.88 -26.10
#